data_AF-A0AAU4BQK9-F1
#
_entry.id   AF-A0AAU4BQK9-F1
#
_cell.length_a   1.000
_cell.length_b   1.000
_cell.length_c   1.000
_cell.angle_alpha   90.00
_cell.angle_beta   90.00
_cell.angle_gamma   90.00
#
_symmetry.space_group_name_H-M   'P 1'
#
loop_
_entity.id
_entity.type
_entity.pdbx_description
1 polymer ?
#
loop_
_entity_poly.entity_id
_entity_poly.type
_entity_poly.pdbx_seq_one_letter_code
_entity_poly.pdbx_strand_id
1 'polypeptide(L)'
;MNYLLVEIRENNILALRHFLLEGPEAWAPLKYELQKDDETAAGYVALLLGAFSVAVRRKFSSADALADIVRFVAELRIKAEEDAIPLDPLLTEDAIRRAVDAPPLMKDCESGDGLTTVLNTKVYVLLHLVAEAEFTKAGLEEFVEDVTTYTRDWLAAQRPKSPTYFLGDKPDEARTADPR
;
A
#
# COMPACT_ATOMS: atom_id res chain seq x y z
N MET A 1 -7.82 8.05 4.12
CA MET A 1 -8.14 6.77 4.78
C MET A 1 -7.98 6.96 6.29
N ASN A 2 -8.91 6.49 7.12
CA ASN A 2 -8.73 6.53 8.58
C ASN A 2 -7.97 5.28 9.06
N TYR A 3 -6.64 5.40 9.15
CA TYR A 3 -5.74 4.29 9.52
C TYR A 3 -5.98 3.70 10.93
N LEU A 4 -6.74 4.41 11.79
CA LEU A 4 -7.11 3.92 13.11
C LEU A 4 -8.08 2.74 13.08
N LEU A 5 -8.92 2.65 12.05
CA LEU A 5 -9.98 1.64 11.92
C LEU A 5 -9.59 0.50 10.98
N VAL A 6 -8.43 0.58 10.32
CA VAL A 6 -7.98 -0.46 9.40
C VAL A 6 -7.43 -1.65 10.19
N GLU A 7 -8.08 -2.79 10.00
CA GLU A 7 -7.69 -4.08 10.55
C GLU A 7 -7.44 -5.07 9.42
N ILE A 8 -6.33 -5.82 9.49
CA ILE A 8 -6.04 -6.90 8.55
C ILE A 8 -6.62 -8.19 9.10
N ARG A 9 -7.71 -8.66 8.48
CA ARG A 9 -8.41 -9.90 8.84
C ARG A 9 -8.02 -11.05 7.91
N GLU A 10 -8.29 -12.28 8.33
CA GLU A 10 -7.97 -13.50 7.56
C GLU A 10 -8.58 -13.47 6.15
N ASN A 11 -9.82 -13.00 6.01
CA ASN A 11 -10.47 -12.88 4.70
C ASN A 11 -9.73 -11.92 3.75
N ASN A 12 -9.06 -10.89 4.28
CA ASN A 12 -8.28 -9.95 3.47
C ASN A 12 -7.03 -10.65 2.92
N ILE A 13 -6.39 -11.51 3.74
CA ILE A 13 -5.21 -12.30 3.38
C ILE A 13 -5.58 -13.35 2.32
N LEU A 14 -6.69 -14.06 2.52
CA LEU A 14 -7.22 -15.01 1.55
C LEU A 14 -7.52 -14.34 0.21
N ALA A 15 -8.17 -13.17 0.23
CA ALA A 15 -8.46 -12.41 -0.98
C ALA A 15 -7.17 -11.97 -1.71
N LEU A 16 -6.14 -11.53 -0.98
CA LEU A 16 -4.84 -11.19 -1.58
C LEU A 16 -4.21 -12.43 -2.22
N ARG A 17 -4.20 -13.58 -1.53
CA ARG A 17 -3.62 -14.82 -2.05
C ARG A 17 -4.27 -15.24 -3.36
N HIS A 18 -5.61 -15.24 -3.43
CA HIS A 18 -6.34 -15.55 -4.66
C HIS A 18 -6.02 -14.55 -5.78
N PHE A 19 -5.99 -13.25 -5.46
CA PHE A 19 -5.66 -12.20 -6.42
C PHE A 19 -4.27 -12.40 -7.06
N LEU A 20 -3.26 -12.73 -6.25
CA LEU A 20 -1.89 -12.93 -6.74
C LEU A 20 -1.72 -14.22 -7.55
N LEU A 21 -2.53 -15.24 -7.27
CA LEU A 21 -2.44 -16.55 -7.93
C LEU A 21 -3.24 -16.61 -9.24
N GLU A 22 -4.46 -16.07 -9.23
CA GLU A 22 -5.43 -16.21 -10.31
C GLU A 22 -5.62 -14.91 -11.10
N GLY A 23 -4.96 -13.84 -10.67
CA GLY A 23 -4.98 -12.54 -11.33
C GLY A 23 -6.28 -11.73 -11.09
N PRO A 24 -6.41 -10.59 -11.78
CA PRO A 24 -7.50 -9.64 -11.57
C PRO A 24 -8.88 -10.15 -12.02
N GLU A 25 -8.99 -11.29 -12.70
CA GLU A 25 -10.29 -11.90 -13.00
C GLU A 25 -10.90 -12.59 -11.77
N ALA A 26 -10.06 -13.21 -10.92
CA ALA A 26 -10.47 -13.77 -9.63
C ALA A 26 -10.88 -12.69 -8.61
N TRP A 27 -10.60 -11.43 -8.90
CA TRP A 27 -11.01 -10.27 -8.12
C TRP A 27 -12.49 -9.91 -8.30
N ALA A 28 -13.06 -10.16 -9.49
CA ALA A 28 -14.40 -9.70 -9.84
C ALA A 28 -15.51 -10.20 -8.87
N PRO A 29 -15.47 -11.45 -8.36
CA PRO A 29 -16.42 -11.93 -7.34
C PRO A 29 -16.16 -11.34 -5.95
N LEU A 30 -14.89 -11.10 -5.59
CA LEU A 30 -14.48 -10.58 -4.27
C LEU A 30 -14.84 -9.10 -4.07
N LYS A 31 -14.98 -8.35 -5.17
CA LYS A 31 -15.40 -6.94 -5.16
C LYS A 31 -16.71 -6.71 -4.40
N TYR A 32 -17.67 -7.62 -4.51
CA TYR A 32 -18.96 -7.48 -3.82
C TYR A 32 -18.88 -7.77 -2.32
N GLU A 33 -18.04 -8.70 -1.89
CA GLU A 33 -17.83 -9.02 -0.47
C GLU A 33 -17.03 -7.92 0.24
N LEU A 34 -16.00 -7.38 -0.41
CA LEU A 34 -15.13 -6.35 0.16
C LEU A 34 -15.80 -4.98 0.19
N GLN A 35 -16.84 -4.75 -0.62
CA GLN A 35 -17.67 -3.54 -0.57
C GLN A 35 -18.82 -3.62 0.45
N LYS A 36 -18.97 -4.73 1.19
CA LYS A 36 -20.04 -4.85 2.19
C LYS A 36 -19.82 -3.94 3.39
N ASP A 37 -18.57 -3.71 3.76
CA ASP A 37 -18.21 -2.79 4.83
C ASP A 37 -16.86 -2.10 4.55
N ASP A 38 -16.78 -0.82 4.90
CA ASP A 38 -15.63 0.04 4.61
C ASP A 38 -14.34 -0.46 5.28
N GLU A 39 -14.44 -1.17 6.41
CA GLU A 39 -13.29 -1.70 7.16
C GLU A 39 -12.60 -2.85 6.42
N THR A 40 -13.37 -3.80 5.91
CA THR A 40 -12.87 -4.95 5.16
C THR A 40 -12.28 -4.50 3.81
N ALA A 41 -12.94 -3.55 3.12
CA ALA A 41 -12.36 -2.88 1.95
C ALA A 41 -11.02 -2.22 2.27
N ALA A 42 -10.95 -1.44 3.35
CA ALA A 42 -9.73 -0.73 3.72
C ALA A 42 -8.58 -1.69 4.08
N GLY A 43 -8.87 -2.80 4.78
CA GLY A 43 -7.88 -3.81 5.11
C GLY A 43 -7.33 -4.53 3.89
N TYR A 44 -8.17 -4.85 2.90
CA TYR A 44 -7.71 -5.41 1.64
C TYR A 44 -6.90 -4.42 0.80
N VAL A 45 -7.35 -3.17 0.67
CA VAL A 45 -6.60 -2.12 -0.06
C VAL A 45 -5.24 -1.89 0.60
N ALA A 46 -5.16 -1.90 1.93
CA ALA A 46 -3.89 -1.81 2.65
C ALA A 46 -2.95 -2.97 2.27
N LEU A 47 -3.45 -4.20 2.20
CA LEU A 47 -2.66 -5.36 1.76
C LEU A 47 -2.18 -5.24 0.31
N LEU A 48 -2.97 -4.71 -0.62
CA LEU A 48 -2.51 -4.47 -2.00
C LEU A 48 -1.37 -3.45 -2.06
N LEU A 49 -1.48 -2.37 -1.30
CA LEU A 49 -0.42 -1.35 -1.21
C LEU A 49 0.84 -1.92 -0.54
N GLY A 50 0.67 -2.78 0.47
CA GLY A 50 1.75 -3.53 1.09
C GLY A 50 2.41 -4.50 0.11
N ALA A 51 1.63 -5.26 -0.66
CA ALA A 51 2.12 -6.19 -1.68
C ALA A 51 2.96 -5.48 -2.74
N PHE A 52 2.46 -4.36 -3.25
CA PHE A 52 3.22 -3.48 -4.15
C PHE A 52 4.55 -3.07 -3.51
N SER A 53 4.52 -2.56 -2.28
CA SER A 53 5.72 -2.06 -1.59
C SER A 53 6.77 -3.16 -1.37
N VAL A 54 6.35 -4.35 -0.92
CA VAL A 54 7.25 -5.49 -0.72
C VAL A 54 7.81 -5.99 -2.05
N ALA A 55 6.98 -6.16 -3.09
CA ALA A 55 7.44 -6.60 -4.41
C ALA A 55 8.47 -5.63 -5.01
N VAL A 56 8.21 -4.33 -4.94
CA VAL A 56 9.10 -3.28 -5.42
C VAL A 56 10.41 -3.27 -4.62
N ARG A 57 10.36 -3.32 -3.29
CA ARG A 57 11.58 -3.36 -2.44
C ARG A 57 12.42 -4.61 -2.71
N ARG A 58 11.79 -5.77 -2.97
CA ARG A 58 12.49 -7.00 -3.36
C ARG A 58 13.21 -6.85 -4.71
N LYS A 59 12.55 -6.23 -5.69
CA LYS A 59 13.10 -6.04 -7.06
C LYS A 59 14.24 -5.02 -7.08
N PHE A 60 14.12 -3.90 -6.37
CA PHE A 60 15.04 -2.75 -6.47
C PHE A 60 15.91 -2.55 -5.23
N SER A 61 16.38 -3.64 -4.62
CA SER A 61 17.23 -3.60 -3.41
C SER A 61 18.70 -3.19 -3.66
N SER A 62 19.07 -2.84 -4.90
CA SER A 62 20.44 -2.51 -5.30
C SER A 62 20.79 -1.02 -5.07
N ALA A 63 22.10 -0.72 -5.02
CA ALA A 63 22.60 0.66 -4.93
C ALA A 63 22.25 1.51 -6.19
N ASP A 64 21.97 0.85 -7.31
CA ASP A 64 21.67 1.47 -8.61
C ASP A 64 20.15 1.55 -8.90
N ALA A 65 19.32 1.43 -7.86
CA ALA A 65 17.87 1.32 -7.97
C ALA A 65 17.23 2.36 -8.90
N LEU A 66 17.71 3.61 -8.92
CA LEU A 66 17.10 4.65 -9.77
C LEU A 66 17.20 4.37 -11.27
N ALA A 67 18.35 3.88 -11.75
CA ALA A 67 18.54 3.56 -13.16
C ALA A 67 17.71 2.32 -13.54
N ASP A 68 17.66 1.34 -12.65
CA ASP A 68 16.85 0.14 -12.82
C ASP A 68 15.35 0.46 -12.85
N ILE A 69 14.88 1.39 -12.01
CA ILE A 69 13.49 1.86 -12.02
C ILE A 69 13.14 2.49 -13.37
N VAL A 70 13.96 3.40 -13.90
CA VAL A 70 13.70 4.06 -15.18
C VAL A 70 13.61 3.03 -16.32
N ARG A 71 14.55 2.08 -16.35
CA ARG A 71 14.55 1.00 -17.34
C ARG A 71 13.32 0.11 -17.21
N PHE A 72 12.97 -0.29 -15.99
CA PHE A 72 11.77 -1.08 -15.72
C PHE A 72 10.49 -0.37 -16.17
N VAL A 73 10.35 0.91 -15.89
CA VAL A 73 9.17 1.70 -16.31
C VAL A 73 9.08 1.78 -17.83
N ALA A 74 10.21 1.90 -18.53
CA ALA A 74 10.23 1.89 -19.99
C ALA A 74 9.80 0.53 -20.56
N GLU A 75 10.28 -0.58 -20.00
CA GLU A 75 9.88 -1.94 -20.40
C GLU A 75 8.39 -2.19 -20.11
N LEU A 76 7.92 -1.77 -18.94
CA LEU A 76 6.53 -1.93 -18.51
C LEU A 76 5.58 -1.15 -19.42
N ARG A 77 5.97 0.05 -19.86
CA ARG A 77 5.18 0.86 -20.79
C ARG A 77 4.99 0.15 -22.14
N ILE A 78 6.03 -0.49 -22.67
CA ILE A 78 5.92 -1.24 -23.94
C ILE A 78 4.88 -2.35 -23.80
N LYS A 79 4.93 -3.13 -22.71
CA LYS A 79 3.94 -4.18 -22.42
C LYS A 79 2.54 -3.61 -22.21
N ALA A 80 2.41 -2.48 -21.51
CA ALA A 80 1.11 -1.83 -21.31
C ALA A 80 0.49 -1.32 -22.62
N GLU A 81 1.30 -0.85 -23.56
CA GLU A 81 0.83 -0.44 -24.90
C GLU A 81 0.30 -1.66 -25.70
N GLU A 82 0.94 -2.83 -25.58
CA GLU A 82 0.47 -4.10 -26.17
C GLU A 82 -0.90 -4.52 -25.59
N ASP A 83 -1.10 -4.32 -24.29
CA ASP A 83 -2.34 -4.65 -23.58
C ASP A 83 -3.43 -3.54 -23.67
N ALA A 84 -3.16 -2.43 -24.37
CA ALA A 84 -4.00 -1.23 -24.42
C ALA A 84 -4.34 -0.64 -23.03
N ILE A 85 -3.44 -0.77 -22.07
CA ILE A 85 -3.57 -0.24 -20.72
C ILE A 85 -2.93 1.15 -20.66
N PRO A 86 -3.68 2.21 -20.29
CA PRO A 86 -3.13 3.56 -20.16
C PRO A 86 -2.27 3.65 -18.91
N LEU A 87 -0.95 3.52 -19.08
CA LEU A 87 0.04 3.65 -18.00
C LEU A 87 0.79 4.99 -18.13
N ASP A 88 0.67 5.85 -17.12
CA ASP A 88 1.47 7.08 -17.03
C ASP A 88 2.89 6.74 -16.52
N PRO A 89 3.95 6.95 -17.31
CA PRO A 89 5.32 6.62 -16.89
C PRO A 89 5.79 7.41 -15.67
N LEU A 90 5.42 8.69 -15.56
CA LEU A 90 5.85 9.53 -14.44
C LEU A 90 5.17 9.12 -13.15
N LEU A 91 3.87 8.82 -13.22
CA LEU A 91 3.12 8.30 -12.08
C LEU A 91 3.65 6.94 -11.61
N THR A 92 3.98 6.08 -12.57
CA THR A 92 4.52 4.74 -12.30
C THR A 92 5.89 4.83 -11.63
N GLU A 93 6.78 5.65 -12.17
CA GLU A 93 8.10 5.88 -11.60
C GLU A 93 8.02 6.50 -10.21
N ASP A 94 7.17 7.52 -10.01
CA ASP A 94 6.96 8.15 -8.70
C ASP A 94 6.46 7.14 -7.66
N ALA A 95 5.50 6.28 -8.02
CA ALA A 95 4.98 5.26 -7.13
C ALA A 95 6.05 4.25 -6.71
N ILE A 96 6.91 3.81 -7.64
CA ILE A 96 7.99 2.87 -7.36
C ILE A 96 9.06 3.53 -6.47
N ARG A 97 9.48 4.76 -6.81
CA ARG A 97 10.47 5.52 -6.02
C ARG A 97 10.03 5.70 -4.56
N ARG A 98 8.77 6.05 -4.33
CA ARG A 98 8.21 6.16 -2.96
C ARG A 98 8.28 4.84 -2.22
N ALA A 99 8.02 3.71 -2.88
CA ALA A 99 8.07 2.40 -2.24
C ALA A 99 9.49 1.99 -1.83
N VAL A 100 10.55 2.51 -2.46
CA VAL A 100 11.96 2.26 -2.08
C VAL A 100 12.60 3.44 -1.33
N ASP A 101 11.79 4.37 -0.83
CA ASP A 101 12.25 5.57 -0.10
C ASP A 101 13.21 6.46 -0.91
N ALA A 102 13.12 6.39 -2.24
CA ALA A 102 13.88 7.25 -3.15
C ALA A 102 13.19 8.63 -3.34
N PRO A 103 13.93 9.67 -3.78
CA PRO A 103 13.36 10.99 -3.98
C PRO A 103 12.15 10.97 -4.91
N PRO A 104 10.97 11.46 -4.47
CA PRO A 104 9.76 11.47 -5.29
C PRO A 104 9.90 12.47 -6.46
N LEU A 105 9.18 12.20 -7.54
CA LEU A 105 9.11 13.06 -8.73
C LEU A 105 7.94 14.04 -8.67
N MET A 106 6.83 13.64 -8.06
CA MET A 106 5.60 14.42 -8.01
C MET A 106 5.30 14.89 -6.58
N LYS A 107 4.61 16.02 -6.44
CA LYS A 107 4.03 16.44 -5.15
C LYS A 107 2.63 15.84 -5.04
N ASP A 108 2.39 15.10 -3.95
CA ASP A 108 1.07 14.65 -3.49
C ASP A 108 0.15 13.99 -4.54
N CYS A 109 0.64 12.92 -5.19
CA CYS A 109 -0.14 12.15 -6.17
C CYS A 109 -1.23 11.25 -5.55
N GLU A 110 -1.17 10.98 -4.24
CA GLU A 110 -2.08 10.04 -3.55
C GLU A 110 -3.35 10.70 -2.98
N SER A 111 -3.71 11.90 -3.44
CA SER A 111 -4.87 12.66 -2.94
C SER A 111 -5.91 12.96 -4.03
N GLY A 112 -7.19 13.03 -3.64
CA GLY A 112 -8.31 13.40 -4.52
C GLY A 112 -8.58 12.40 -5.64
N ASP A 113 -9.02 12.91 -6.80
CA ASP A 113 -9.46 12.13 -7.97
C ASP A 113 -8.33 11.28 -8.61
N GLY A 114 -7.06 11.53 -8.24
CA GLY A 114 -5.90 10.74 -8.68
C GLY A 114 -5.74 9.39 -7.98
N LEU A 115 -6.45 9.16 -6.86
CA LEU A 115 -6.27 7.96 -6.02
C LEU A 115 -6.56 6.66 -6.79
N THR A 116 -7.63 6.64 -7.58
CA THR A 116 -8.00 5.45 -8.38
C THR A 116 -6.95 5.16 -9.45
N THR A 117 -6.42 6.19 -10.11
CA THR A 117 -5.36 6.04 -11.12
C THR A 117 -4.07 5.53 -10.51
N VAL A 118 -3.66 6.06 -9.34
CA VAL A 118 -2.48 5.59 -8.61
C VAL A 118 -2.65 4.14 -8.17
N LEU A 119 -3.81 3.77 -7.62
CA LEU A 119 -4.08 2.41 -7.19
C LEU A 119 -4.00 1.42 -8.37
N ASN A 120 -4.65 1.74 -9.49
CA ASN A 120 -4.60 0.91 -10.69
C ASN A 120 -3.17 0.76 -11.22
N THR A 121 -2.39 1.84 -11.20
CA THR A 121 -0.96 1.84 -11.58
C THR A 121 -0.16 0.89 -10.68
N LYS A 122 -0.31 1.00 -9.35
CA LYS A 122 0.37 0.13 -8.38
C LYS A 122 -0.03 -1.33 -8.55
N VAL A 123 -1.31 -1.61 -8.80
CA VAL A 123 -1.82 -2.97 -9.05
C VAL A 123 -1.24 -3.55 -10.34
N TYR A 124 -1.16 -2.78 -11.41
CA TYR A 124 -0.55 -3.23 -12.66
C TYR A 124 0.93 -3.58 -12.48
N VAL A 125 1.69 -2.71 -11.83
CA VAL A 125 3.11 -2.97 -11.48
C VAL A 125 3.24 -4.22 -10.60
N LEU A 126 2.38 -4.39 -9.60
CA LEU A 126 2.39 -5.56 -8.72
C LEU A 126 2.18 -6.84 -9.52
N LEU A 127 1.14 -6.91 -10.35
CA LEU A 127 0.87 -8.09 -11.18
C LEU A 127 2.04 -8.40 -12.12
N HIS A 128 2.67 -7.37 -12.66
CA HIS A 128 3.86 -7.53 -13.48
C HIS A 128 5.03 -8.17 -12.72
N LEU A 129 5.34 -7.63 -11.54
CA LEU A 129 6.43 -8.14 -10.69
C LEU A 129 6.16 -9.55 -10.17
N VAL A 130 4.91 -9.86 -9.86
CA VAL A 130 4.48 -11.20 -9.42
C VAL A 130 4.60 -12.20 -10.57
N ALA A 131 4.20 -11.83 -11.78
CA ALA A 131 4.39 -12.67 -12.97
C ALA A 131 5.87 -12.93 -13.26
N GLU A 132 6.73 -11.91 -13.15
CA GLU A 132 8.18 -12.07 -13.31
C GLU A 132 8.84 -12.92 -12.21
N ALA A 133 8.29 -12.91 -10.98
CA ALA A 133 8.85 -13.64 -9.86
C ALA A 133 8.65 -15.16 -9.93
N GLU A 134 7.73 -15.63 -10.79
CA GLU A 134 7.44 -17.06 -11.02
C GLU A 134 7.35 -17.87 -9.71
N PHE A 135 6.55 -17.38 -8.76
CA PHE A 135 6.50 -17.97 -7.42
C PHE A 135 6.14 -19.46 -7.45
N THR A 136 6.90 -20.24 -6.69
CA THR A 136 6.41 -21.55 -6.24
C THR A 136 5.28 -21.35 -5.23
N LYS A 137 4.49 -22.39 -4.98
CA LYS A 137 3.44 -22.33 -3.94
C LYS A 137 3.99 -21.90 -2.57
N ALA A 138 5.17 -22.39 -2.19
CA ALA A 138 5.81 -22.00 -0.94
C ALA A 138 6.31 -20.55 -0.98
N GLY A 139 6.90 -20.12 -2.10
CA GLY A 139 7.38 -18.74 -2.26
C GLY A 139 6.25 -17.71 -2.29
N LEU A 140 5.09 -18.05 -2.83
CA LEU A 140 3.90 -17.18 -2.76
C LEU A 140 3.41 -17.03 -1.32
N GLU A 141 3.43 -18.11 -0.53
CA GLU A 141 2.99 -18.05 0.87
C GLU A 141 3.93 -17.20 1.72
N GLU A 142 5.24 -17.38 1.54
CA GLU A 142 6.26 -16.52 2.18
C GLU A 142 6.10 -15.05 1.76
N PHE A 143 5.81 -14.79 0.48
CA PHE A 143 5.50 -13.43 0.02
C PHE A 143 4.26 -12.85 0.72
N VAL A 144 3.17 -13.61 0.83
CA VAL A 144 1.95 -13.16 1.51
C VAL A 144 2.20 -12.90 3.00
N GLU A 145 3.02 -13.72 3.67
CA GLU A 145 3.42 -13.51 5.06
C GLU A 145 4.21 -12.20 5.24
N ASP A 146 5.21 -11.96 4.39
CA ASP A 146 5.99 -10.73 4.37
C ASP A 146 5.12 -9.49 4.13
N VAL A 147 4.21 -9.57 3.17
CA VAL A 147 3.25 -8.50 2.88
C VAL A 147 2.37 -8.22 4.09
N THR A 148 1.87 -9.26 4.73
CA THR A 148 1.01 -9.12 5.90
C THR A 148 1.76 -8.44 7.04
N THR A 149 2.98 -8.89 7.32
CA THR A 149 3.86 -8.31 8.36
C THR A 149 4.17 -6.84 8.06
N TYR A 150 4.68 -6.56 6.85
CA TYR A 150 4.98 -5.21 6.40
C TYR A 150 3.77 -4.28 6.53
N THR A 151 2.59 -4.73 6.10
CA THR A 151 1.38 -3.90 6.12
C THR A 151 0.93 -3.63 7.55
N ARG A 152 1.03 -4.60 8.47
CA ARG A 152 0.73 -4.37 9.90
C ARG A 152 1.65 -3.32 10.51
N ASP A 153 2.96 -3.42 10.24
CA ASP A 153 3.95 -2.47 10.75
C ASP A 153 3.73 -1.07 10.18
N TRP A 154 3.45 -0.98 8.88
CA TRP A 154 3.11 0.27 8.21
C TRP A 154 1.85 0.91 8.81
N LEU A 155 0.76 0.15 8.97
CA LEU A 155 -0.47 0.64 9.60
C LEU A 155 -0.23 1.10 11.04
N ALA A 156 0.57 0.36 11.81
CA ALA A 156 0.92 0.74 13.18
C ALA A 156 1.71 2.05 13.23
N ALA A 157 2.64 2.28 12.29
CA ALA A 157 3.42 3.51 12.21
C ALA A 157 2.58 4.74 11.83
N GLN A 158 1.49 4.55 11.08
CA GLN A 158 0.56 5.62 10.68
C GLN A 158 -0.45 5.99 11.77
N ARG A 159 -0.65 5.13 12.78
CA ARG A 159 -1.55 5.45 13.89
C ARG A 159 -0.94 6.57 14.72
N PRO A 160 -1.70 7.63 15.06
CA PRO A 160 -1.20 8.67 15.95
C PRO A 160 -0.71 8.02 17.25
N LYS A 161 0.54 8.31 17.64
CA LYS A 161 1.01 7.98 18.99
C LYS A 161 0.05 8.68 19.95
N SER A 162 -0.65 7.91 20.79
CA SER A 162 -1.48 8.49 21.85
C SER A 162 -0.69 9.59 22.54
N PRO A 163 -1.24 10.80 22.71
CA PRO A 163 -0.56 11.82 23.48
C PRO A 163 -0.24 11.20 24.83
N THR A 164 1.06 11.11 25.15
CA THR A 164 1.50 10.78 26.49
C THR A 164 1.04 11.94 27.36
N TYR A 165 -0.19 11.87 27.88
CA TYR A 165 -0.60 12.72 28.96
C TYR A 165 0.33 12.37 30.11
N PHE A 166 1.33 13.22 30.36
CA PHE A 166 2.09 13.18 31.59
C PHE A 166 1.07 13.35 32.73
N LEU A 167 0.87 12.26 33.46
CA LEU A 167 0.09 12.24 34.69
C LEU A 167 0.89 13.07 35.72
N GLY A 168 0.74 14.39 35.68
CA GLY A 168 1.60 15.31 36.44
C GLY A 168 1.06 16.71 36.68
N ASP A 169 0.24 17.27 35.79
CA ASP A 169 -0.38 18.58 36.05
C ASP A 169 -1.68 18.38 36.82
N LYS A 170 -1.56 18.38 38.15
CA LYS A 170 -2.68 18.75 39.02
C LYS A 170 -3.13 20.17 38.64
N PRO A 171 -4.44 20.44 38.51
CA PRO A 171 -4.91 21.81 38.42
C PRO A 171 -4.62 22.50 39.76
N ASP A 172 -3.97 23.66 39.68
CA ASP A 172 -3.76 24.57 40.80
C ASP A 172 -5.11 25.17 41.21
N GLU A 173 -5.85 24.47 42.06
CA GLU A 173 -7.02 25.00 42.76
C GLU A 173 -6.56 25.97 43.86
N ALA A 174 -6.11 27.16 43.46
CA ALA A 174 -5.89 28.26 44.38
C ALA A 174 -6.12 29.61 43.69
N ARG A 175 -7.39 29.99 43.51
CA ARG A 175 -7.77 31.42 43.47
C ARG A 175 -9.08 31.67 44.21
N THR A 176 -8.91 31.76 45.51
CA THR A 176 -9.60 32.63 46.47
C THR A 176 -10.70 33.56 45.92
N ALA A 177 -11.90 33.32 46.43
CA ALA A 177 -12.96 34.24 46.89
C ALA A 177 -12.85 35.74 46.59
N ASP A 178 -13.92 36.29 46.01
CA ASP A 178 -14.53 37.56 46.45
C ASP A 178 -16.00 37.66 45.94
N PRO A 179 -17.03 37.67 46.81
CA PRO A 179 -18.37 38.11 46.45
C PRO A 179 -18.64 39.51 47.02
N ARG A 180 -18.99 40.45 46.14
CA ARG A 180 -19.67 41.70 46.53
C ARG A 180 -21.13 41.45 46.85
#